data_AF-A0A7K4MPE7-F1
#
_entry.id   AF-A0A7K4MPE7-F1
#
_cell.length_a   1.000
_cell.length_b   1.000
_cell.length_c   1.000
_cell.angle_alpha   90.00
_cell.angle_beta   90.00
_cell.angle_gamma   90.00
#
_symmetry.space_group_name_H-M   'P 1'
#
loop_
_entity.id
_entity.type
_entity.pdbx_description
1 polymer ?
#
loop_
_entity_poly.entity_id
_entity_poly.type
_entity_poly.pdbx_seq_one_letter_code
_entity_poly.pdbx_strand_id
1 'polypeptide(L)'
;CDTTISRNNIKLLEADATKMRYEHYTDSTKDISLFINVGGGIYTVGTTRKFGIIRPYENINSSLDSTVIKRFLEEKVPVININNIPKLTDLFDLPYPPNNKSQIKMGDLFYSQKKYNLKIILTAFIIAAGTVLFVGIVSHREIKKRMHSSEPESIL
;
A
#
# COMPACT_ATOMS: atom_id res chain seq x y z
N CYS A 1 2.20 0.00 8.42
CA CYS A 1 0.88 -0.64 8.59
C CYS A 1 0.75 -1.23 9.99
N ASP A 2 1.72 -2.01 10.44
CA ASP A 2 1.65 -2.76 11.71
C ASP A 2 1.34 -1.89 12.93
N THR A 3 2.00 -0.73 13.05
CA THR A 3 1.76 0.22 14.16
C THR A 3 0.31 0.72 14.25
N THR A 4 -0.41 0.82 13.13
CA THR A 4 -1.81 1.26 13.11
C THR A 4 -2.77 0.13 13.46
N ILE A 5 -2.43 -1.11 13.09
CA ILE A 5 -3.21 -2.31 13.41
C ILE A 5 -3.10 -2.60 14.92
N SER A 6 -1.88 -2.59 15.46
CA SER A 6 -1.62 -2.79 16.89
C SER A 6 -2.27 -1.71 17.75
N ARG A 7 -2.17 -0.44 17.34
CA ARG A 7 -2.73 0.69 18.11
C ARG A 7 -4.25 0.64 18.24
N ASN A 8 -4.94 0.13 17.22
CA ASN A 8 -6.40 0.09 17.17
C ASN A 8 -6.98 -1.27 17.58
N ASN A 9 -6.17 -2.20 18.11
CA ASN A 9 -6.58 -3.57 18.44
C ASN A 9 -7.35 -4.26 17.30
N ILE A 10 -6.94 -4.01 16.05
CA ILE A 10 -7.58 -4.61 14.89
C ILE A 10 -7.08 -6.05 14.78
N LYS A 11 -7.99 -7.02 14.94
CA LYS A 11 -7.68 -8.44 14.70
C LYS A 11 -7.32 -8.64 13.23
N LEU A 12 -6.11 -9.15 12.98
CA LEU A 12 -5.68 -9.51 11.64
C LEU A 12 -6.42 -10.79 11.20
N LEU A 13 -6.92 -10.79 9.96
CA LEU A 13 -7.56 -11.97 9.37
C LEU A 13 -6.47 -12.76 8.62
N GLU A 14 -6.10 -13.94 9.14
CA GLU A 14 -5.07 -14.87 8.61
C GLU A 14 -5.63 -16.11 7.85
N ALA A 15 -4.84 -16.67 6.92
CA ALA A 15 -5.03 -17.90 6.12
C ALA A 15 -6.31 -18.05 5.23
N ASP A 16 -7.53 -17.80 5.72
CA ASP A 16 -8.78 -17.84 4.93
C ASP A 16 -9.52 -16.51 5.01
N ALA A 17 -8.89 -15.47 4.44
CA ALA A 17 -9.38 -14.10 4.47
C ALA A 17 -10.76 -13.94 3.84
N THR A 18 -11.16 -14.80 2.90
CA THR A 18 -12.50 -14.77 2.32
C THR A 18 -13.54 -15.25 3.32
N LYS A 19 -13.32 -16.43 3.93
CA LYS A 19 -14.28 -17.00 4.88
C LYS A 19 -14.49 -16.09 6.07
N MET A 20 -13.42 -15.62 6.70
CA MET A 20 -13.58 -14.77 7.88
C MET A 20 -14.23 -13.43 7.56
N ARG A 21 -13.99 -12.85 6.38
CA ARG A 21 -14.68 -11.61 5.96
C ARG A 21 -16.18 -11.86 5.81
N TYR A 22 -16.53 -12.95 5.13
CA TYR A 22 -17.92 -13.33 4.94
C TYR A 22 -18.63 -13.58 6.29
N GLU A 23 -18.02 -14.39 7.18
CA GLU A 23 -18.53 -14.65 8.53
C GLU A 23 -18.66 -13.36 9.34
N HIS A 24 -17.66 -12.48 9.29
CA HIS A 24 -17.73 -11.20 9.99
C HIS A 24 -18.94 -10.36 9.55
N TYR A 25 -19.26 -10.35 8.25
CA TYR A 25 -20.43 -9.63 7.74
C TYR A 25 -21.74 -10.27 8.21
N THR A 26 -21.86 -11.60 8.13
CA THR A 26 -23.08 -12.32 8.52
C THR A 26 -23.31 -12.34 10.03
N ASP A 27 -22.25 -12.35 10.83
CA ASP A 27 -22.34 -12.29 12.29
C ASP A 27 -22.76 -10.89 12.75
N SER A 28 -22.29 -9.86 12.05
CA SER A 28 -22.56 -8.46 12.38
C SER A 28 -23.93 -7.98 11.86
N THR A 29 -24.48 -8.64 10.85
CA THR A 29 -25.74 -8.24 10.21
C THR A 29 -26.54 -9.46 9.79
N LYS A 30 -27.72 -9.60 10.41
CA LYS A 30 -28.68 -10.65 10.05
C LYS A 30 -29.46 -10.23 8.79
N ASP A 31 -29.82 -11.21 7.97
CA ASP A 31 -30.70 -11.05 6.80
C ASP A 31 -30.19 -10.05 5.75
N ILE A 32 -28.93 -10.22 5.32
CA ILE A 32 -28.32 -9.38 4.28
C ILE A 32 -29.05 -9.59 2.94
N SER A 33 -29.77 -8.56 2.49
CA SER A 33 -30.52 -8.57 1.22
C SER A 33 -29.74 -8.00 0.04
N LEU A 34 -28.62 -7.33 0.30
CA LEU A 34 -27.77 -6.71 -0.71
C LEU A 34 -26.34 -6.56 -0.16
N PHE A 35 -25.34 -6.95 -0.95
CA PHE A 35 -23.94 -6.70 -0.61
C PHE A 35 -23.35 -5.60 -1.52
N ILE A 36 -22.73 -4.59 -0.91
CA ILE A 36 -22.09 -3.49 -1.65
C ILE A 36 -20.58 -3.56 -1.43
N ASN A 37 -19.83 -3.85 -2.51
CA ASN A 37 -18.38 -3.79 -2.48
C ASN A 37 -17.89 -2.43 -2.99
N VAL A 38 -16.89 -1.85 -2.31
CA VAL A 38 -16.16 -0.67 -2.74
C VAL A 38 -14.66 -1.00 -2.78
N GLY A 39 -14.06 -0.87 -3.96
CA GLY A 39 -12.64 -1.17 -4.20
C GLY A 39 -12.39 -2.56 -4.80
N GLY A 40 -11.12 -2.97 -4.83
CA GLY A 40 -10.64 -4.11 -5.62
C GLY A 40 -9.86 -5.18 -4.85
N GLY A 41 -10.16 -5.40 -3.56
CA GLY A 41 -9.43 -6.39 -2.76
C GLY A 41 -9.55 -7.80 -3.32
N ILE A 42 -8.41 -8.52 -3.48
CA ILE A 42 -8.35 -9.84 -4.11
C ILE A 42 -9.27 -10.89 -3.47
N TYR A 43 -9.50 -10.83 -2.16
CA TYR A 43 -10.40 -11.75 -1.45
C TYR A 43 -11.88 -11.41 -1.66
N THR A 44 -12.20 -10.17 -2.04
CA THR A 44 -13.57 -9.71 -2.23
C THR A 44 -14.00 -9.85 -3.67
N VAL A 45 -13.16 -9.41 -4.62
CA VAL A 45 -13.48 -9.40 -6.06
C VAL A 45 -12.73 -10.47 -6.86
N GLY A 46 -11.69 -11.09 -6.32
CA GLY A 46 -10.84 -12.01 -7.09
C GLY A 46 -10.16 -11.29 -8.25
N THR A 47 -10.15 -11.94 -9.41
CA THR A 47 -9.63 -11.38 -10.66
C THR A 47 -10.74 -10.82 -11.56
N THR A 48 -11.99 -10.75 -11.05
CA THR A 48 -13.12 -10.26 -11.84
C THR A 48 -12.94 -8.79 -12.21
N ARG A 49 -13.32 -8.47 -13.45
CA ARG A 49 -13.41 -7.09 -13.94
C ARG A 49 -14.85 -6.59 -14.04
N LYS A 50 -15.82 -7.34 -13.53
CA LYS A 50 -17.23 -6.92 -13.51
C LYS A 50 -17.40 -5.76 -12.52
N PHE A 51 -18.16 -4.75 -12.91
CA PHE A 51 -18.52 -3.57 -12.11
C PHE A 51 -20.02 -3.31 -12.26
N GLY A 52 -20.62 -2.61 -11.29
CA GLY A 52 -22.05 -2.34 -11.25
C GLY A 52 -22.87 -3.44 -10.57
N ILE A 53 -24.11 -3.61 -11.00
CA ILE A 53 -25.05 -4.58 -10.41
C ILE A 53 -24.74 -5.97 -10.95
N ILE A 54 -24.49 -6.92 -10.04
CA ILE A 54 -24.23 -8.32 -10.33
C ILE A 54 -25.35 -9.15 -9.69
N ARG A 55 -26.07 -9.91 -10.52
CA ARG A 55 -27.22 -10.72 -10.07
C ARG A 55 -26.80 -12.16 -9.78
N PRO A 56 -27.46 -12.86 -8.82
CA PRO A 56 -27.13 -14.25 -8.48
C PRO A 56 -27.12 -15.24 -9.64
N TYR A 57 -28.00 -15.03 -10.62
CA TYR A 57 -28.17 -15.92 -11.77
C TYR A 57 -27.25 -15.61 -12.95
N GLU A 58 -26.46 -14.54 -12.84
CA GLU A 58 -25.53 -14.17 -13.89
C GLU A 58 -24.37 -15.17 -13.91
N ASN A 59 -24.04 -15.69 -15.10
CA ASN A 59 -22.89 -16.58 -15.24
C ASN A 59 -21.61 -15.75 -15.12
N ILE A 60 -21.08 -15.69 -13.90
CA ILE A 60 -19.85 -14.97 -13.62
C ILE A 60 -18.72 -15.99 -13.62
N ASN A 61 -17.76 -15.75 -14.49
CA ASN A 61 -16.61 -16.57 -14.79
C ASN A 61 -15.90 -17.12 -13.53
N SER A 62 -15.24 -18.27 -13.64
CA SER A 62 -14.46 -18.98 -12.59
C SER A 62 -13.43 -18.12 -11.83
N SER A 63 -13.13 -16.92 -12.33
CA SER A 63 -12.35 -15.85 -11.65
C SER A 63 -12.84 -15.42 -10.26
N LEU A 64 -14.05 -15.83 -9.85
CA LEU A 64 -14.66 -15.53 -8.56
C LEU A 64 -14.52 -16.67 -7.54
N ASP A 65 -13.90 -17.80 -7.91
CA ASP A 65 -13.71 -18.93 -7.00
C ASP A 65 -12.99 -18.44 -5.74
N SER A 66 -13.55 -18.76 -4.57
CA SER A 66 -13.09 -18.30 -3.25
C SER A 66 -13.15 -16.79 -2.97
N THR A 67 -14.12 -16.06 -3.54
CA THR A 67 -14.34 -14.63 -3.22
C THR A 67 -15.57 -14.39 -2.34
N VAL A 68 -15.59 -13.25 -1.60
CA VAL A 68 -16.76 -12.85 -0.80
C VAL A 68 -17.97 -12.58 -1.69
N ILE A 69 -17.76 -11.95 -2.86
CA ILE A 69 -18.84 -11.69 -3.83
C ILE A 69 -19.49 -13.00 -4.27
N LYS A 70 -18.69 -14.04 -4.55
CA LYS A 70 -19.22 -15.35 -4.96
C LYS A 70 -20.14 -15.95 -3.89
N ARG A 71 -19.72 -15.90 -2.62
CA ARG A 71 -20.52 -16.44 -1.51
C ARG A 71 -21.89 -15.77 -1.39
N PHE A 72 -21.93 -14.44 -1.45
CA PHE A 72 -23.21 -13.72 -1.42
C PHE A 72 -24.11 -14.08 -2.61
N LEU A 73 -23.54 -14.20 -3.81
CA LEU A 73 -24.30 -14.58 -5.00
C LEU A 73 -24.84 -16.02 -4.91
N GLU A 74 -24.08 -16.97 -4.35
CA GLU A 74 -24.53 -18.35 -4.10
C GLU A 74 -25.72 -18.41 -3.13
N GLU A 75 -25.78 -17.48 -2.18
CA GLU A 75 -26.90 -17.30 -1.25
C GLU A 75 -28.06 -16.50 -1.82
N LYS A 76 -28.03 -16.22 -3.13
CA LYS A 76 -29.04 -15.43 -3.84
C LYS A 76 -29.11 -13.96 -3.37
N VAL A 77 -28.04 -13.46 -2.76
CA VAL A 77 -27.89 -12.04 -2.41
C VAL A 77 -27.28 -11.30 -3.59
N PRO A 78 -27.95 -10.29 -4.18
CA PRO A 78 -27.38 -9.47 -5.23
C PRO A 78 -26.20 -8.64 -4.72
N VAL A 79 -25.30 -8.29 -5.64
CA VAL A 79 -24.09 -7.52 -5.33
C VAL A 79 -24.03 -6.24 -6.15
N ILE A 80 -23.73 -5.10 -5.53
CA ILE A 80 -23.29 -3.89 -6.22
C ILE A 80 -21.78 -3.78 -6.06
N ASN A 81 -21.04 -3.88 -7.17
CA ASN A 81 -19.58 -3.86 -7.17
C ASN A 81 -19.02 -2.53 -7.72
N ILE A 82 -18.46 -1.71 -6.84
CA ILE A 82 -17.85 -0.42 -7.16
C ILE A 82 -16.32 -0.58 -7.18
N ASN A 83 -15.77 -1.16 -8.26
CA ASN A 83 -14.32 -1.39 -8.43
C ASN A 83 -13.67 -0.59 -9.58
N ASN A 84 -14.47 0.07 -10.42
CA ASN A 84 -14.00 0.87 -11.54
C ASN A 84 -14.90 2.11 -11.70
N ILE A 85 -14.64 3.11 -10.87
CA ILE A 85 -15.44 4.34 -10.81
C ILE A 85 -15.54 5.02 -12.19
N PRO A 86 -14.44 5.22 -12.97
CA PRO A 86 -14.54 5.84 -14.29
C PRO A 86 -15.52 5.13 -15.23
N LYS A 87 -15.41 3.80 -15.37
CA LYS A 87 -16.33 3.04 -16.24
C LYS A 87 -17.76 3.03 -15.73
N LEU A 88 -17.93 3.03 -14.40
CA LEU A 88 -19.25 3.07 -13.79
C LEU A 88 -19.91 4.42 -14.06
N THR A 89 -19.16 5.52 -13.96
CA THR A 89 -19.66 6.86 -14.25
C THR A 89 -19.98 7.03 -15.73
N ASP A 90 -19.17 6.45 -16.63
CA ASP A 90 -19.46 6.43 -18.06
C ASP A 90 -20.77 5.67 -18.37
N LEU A 91 -21.00 4.52 -17.69
CA LEU A 91 -22.19 3.70 -17.90
C LEU A 91 -23.50 4.40 -17.50
N PHE A 92 -23.43 5.32 -16.54
CA PHE A 92 -24.59 6.01 -15.97
C PHE A 92 -24.62 7.50 -16.32
N ASP A 93 -23.83 7.94 -17.30
CA ASP A 93 -23.70 9.35 -17.73
C ASP A 93 -23.48 10.32 -16.54
N LEU A 94 -22.70 9.88 -15.55
CA LEU A 94 -22.38 10.66 -14.37
C LEU A 94 -21.14 11.51 -14.62
N PRO A 95 -21.11 12.79 -14.17
CA PRO A 95 -19.93 13.62 -14.32
C PRO A 95 -18.75 13.04 -13.51
N TYR A 96 -17.66 12.70 -14.19
CA TYR A 96 -16.44 12.19 -13.57
C TYR A 96 -15.17 12.80 -14.19
N PRO A 97 -14.21 13.28 -13.38
CA PRO A 97 -14.31 13.46 -11.93
C PRO A 97 -15.43 14.45 -11.56
N PRO A 98 -16.01 14.35 -10.34
CA PRO A 98 -17.09 15.24 -9.95
C PRO A 98 -16.64 16.70 -10.09
N ASN A 99 -17.53 17.55 -10.63
CA ASN A 99 -17.23 18.97 -10.88
C ASN A 99 -17.05 19.78 -9.58
N ASN A 100 -17.26 19.15 -8.42
CA ASN A 100 -16.89 19.75 -7.15
C ASN A 100 -15.36 19.75 -7.03
N LYS A 101 -14.79 20.92 -6.78
CA LYS A 101 -13.46 21.02 -6.18
C LYS A 101 -13.62 20.62 -4.72
N SER A 102 -13.90 19.34 -4.44
CA SER A 102 -13.62 18.81 -3.11
C SER A 102 -12.18 19.21 -2.79
N GLN A 103 -11.90 19.66 -1.57
CA GLN A 103 -10.53 19.98 -1.16
C GLN A 103 -9.75 18.67 -1.09
N ILE A 104 -9.30 18.18 -2.26
CA ILE A 104 -8.48 16.99 -2.42
C ILE A 104 -7.28 17.21 -1.50
N LYS A 105 -7.03 16.25 -0.57
CA LYS A 105 -5.96 16.23 0.45
C LYS A 105 -6.34 16.66 1.88
N MET A 106 -7.60 16.77 2.25
CA MET A 106 -7.99 16.87 3.67
C MET A 106 -8.47 15.51 4.21
N GLY A 107 -7.86 15.07 5.31
CA GLY A 107 -8.18 13.82 6.01
C GLY A 107 -6.95 12.96 6.31
N ASP A 108 -7.03 12.15 7.36
CA ASP A 108 -5.93 11.29 7.85
C ASP A 108 -5.42 10.30 6.78
N LEU A 109 -6.27 9.93 5.82
CA LEU A 109 -5.92 9.06 4.70
C LEU A 109 -5.00 9.73 3.67
N PHE A 110 -5.02 11.06 3.60
CA PHE A 110 -4.20 11.86 2.69
C PHE A 110 -2.96 12.43 3.36
N TYR A 111 -2.53 11.85 4.49
CA TYR A 111 -1.27 12.18 5.14
C TYR A 111 -0.10 11.88 4.20
N SER A 112 0.18 12.85 3.33
CA SER A 112 1.33 12.88 2.44
C SER A 112 2.56 12.76 3.33
N GLN A 113 3.34 11.70 3.08
CA GLN A 113 4.52 11.38 3.85
C GLN A 113 5.31 12.65 4.16
N LYS A 114 5.64 12.85 5.44
CA LYS A 114 6.43 14.00 5.91
C LYS A 114 7.53 14.26 4.91
N LYS A 115 7.45 15.39 4.19
CA LYS A 115 8.49 15.77 3.24
C LYS A 115 9.82 15.73 3.97
N TYR A 116 10.78 14.99 3.40
CA TYR A 116 12.12 14.91 3.96
C TYR A 116 12.65 16.31 4.24
N ASN A 117 13.15 16.54 5.45
CA ASN A 117 13.73 17.83 5.79
C ASN A 117 15.09 17.93 5.10
N LEU A 118 15.12 18.61 3.96
CA LEU A 118 16.33 18.81 3.15
C LEU A 118 17.50 19.36 3.97
N LYS A 119 17.23 20.20 4.99
CA LYS A 119 18.29 20.72 5.88
C LYS A 119 18.96 19.59 6.65
N ILE A 120 18.20 18.65 7.20
CA ILE A 120 18.73 17.50 7.95
C ILE A 120 19.56 16.60 7.05
N ILE A 121 19.05 16.30 5.84
CA ILE A 121 19.76 15.47 4.86
C ILE A 121 21.08 16.13 4.45
N LEU A 122 21.07 17.42 4.16
CA LEU A 122 22.26 18.14 3.74
C LEU A 122 23.31 18.17 4.86
N THR A 123 22.91 18.41 6.10
CA THR A 123 23.82 18.37 7.25
C THR A 123 24.43 16.98 7.42
N ALA A 124 23.63 15.92 7.35
CA ALA A 124 24.13 14.54 7.45
C ALA A 124 25.11 14.21 6.31
N PHE A 125 24.83 14.67 5.09
CA PHE A 125 25.70 14.49 3.94
C PHE A 125 27.05 15.19 4.13
N ILE A 126 27.06 16.45 4.61
CA ILE A 126 28.31 17.19 4.86
C ILE A 126 29.16 16.50 5.92
N ILE A 127 28.55 16.00 7.00
CA ILE A 127 29.27 15.28 8.06
C ILE A 127 29.90 14.00 7.50
N ALA A 128 29.13 13.21 6.75
CA ALA A 128 29.61 11.97 6.15
C ALA A 128 30.76 12.21 5.16
N ALA A 129 30.56 13.14 4.21
CA ALA A 129 31.59 13.49 3.22
C ALA A 129 32.85 14.07 3.89
N GLY A 130 32.68 14.95 4.87
CA GLY A 130 33.79 15.53 5.63
C GLY A 130 34.61 14.47 6.37
N THR A 131 33.96 13.46 6.96
CA THR A 131 34.64 12.39 7.69
C THR A 131 35.47 11.52 6.74
N VAL A 132 34.91 11.14 5.59
CA VAL A 132 35.62 10.36 4.56
C VAL A 132 36.83 11.12 4.02
N LEU A 133 36.66 12.39 3.68
CA LEU A 133 37.75 13.24 3.19
C LEU A 133 38.84 13.41 4.25
N PHE A 134 38.47 13.65 5.51
CA PHE A 134 39.42 13.80 6.60
C PHE A 134 40.29 12.55 6.79
N VAL A 135 39.65 11.38 6.91
CA VAL A 135 40.36 10.10 7.04
C VAL A 135 41.26 9.84 5.82
N GLY A 136 40.77 10.12 4.61
CA GLY A 136 41.56 9.99 3.39
C GLY A 136 42.82 10.87 3.38
N ILE A 137 42.71 12.13 3.82
CA ILE A 137 43.85 13.06 3.89
C ILE A 137 44.84 12.62 4.96
N VAL A 138 44.38 12.23 6.15
CA VAL A 138 45.25 11.75 7.23
C VAL A 138 45.98 10.49 6.79
N SER A 139 45.26 9.51 6.22
CA SER A 139 45.83 8.27 5.70
C SER A 139 46.91 8.53 4.64
N HIS A 140 46.64 9.39 3.65
CA HIS A 140 47.61 9.72 2.62
C HIS A 140 48.85 10.44 3.20
N ARG A 141 48.67 11.30 4.20
CA ARG A 141 49.79 11.97 4.89
C ARG A 141 50.64 10.98 5.68
N GLU A 142 50.03 10.00 6.34
CA GLU A 142 50.76 8.96 7.07
C GLU A 142 51.55 8.04 6.14
N ILE A 143 50.97 7.61 5.03
CA ILE A 143 51.66 6.81 4.00
C ILE A 143 52.87 7.59 3.47
N LYS A 144 52.69 8.86 3.11
CA LYS A 144 53.78 9.72 2.63
C LYS A 144 54.89 9.89 3.67
N LYS A 145 54.54 10.05 4.95
CA LYS A 145 55.53 10.14 6.04
C LYS A 145 56.34 8.85 6.20
N ARG A 146 55.69 7.68 6.14
CA ARG A 146 56.37 6.37 6.20
C ARG A 146 57.27 6.14 4.99
N MET A 147 56.87 6.57 3.79
CA MET A 147 57.71 6.48 2.60
C MET A 147 59.00 7.31 2.70
N HIS A 148 58.94 8.48 3.34
CA HIS A 148 60.13 9.32 3.53
C HIS A 148 61.01 8.89 4.72
N SER A 149 60.46 8.21 5.74
CA SER A 149 61.25 7.72 6.88
C SER A 149 61.80 6.31 6.70
N SER A 150 61.56 5.68 5.54
CA SER A 150 62.12 4.39 5.15
C SER A 150 63.20 4.57 4.07
N GLU A 151 64.11 5.53 4.25
CA GLU A 151 65.43 5.37 3.64
C GLU A 151 66.08 4.11 4.25
N PRO A 152 66.63 3.21 3.43
CA PRO A 152 67.08 1.91 3.89
C PRO A 152 68.31 2.11 4.76
N GLU A 153 68.25 1.65 6.01
CA GLU A 153 69.43 1.32 6.80
C GLU A 153 70.28 0.38 5.93
N SER A 154 71.32 0.95 5.31
CA SER A 154 72.26 0.23 4.47
C SER A 154 72.99 -0.76 5.37
N ILE A 155 72.79 -2.03 5.07
CA ILE A 155 73.52 -3.18 5.60
C ILE A 155 75.03 -2.90 5.48
N LEU A 156 75.74 -2.91 6.61
CA LEU A 156 77.18 -3.13 6.69
C LEU A 156 77.51 -3.82 8.02
#